data_AF-A0A418CCV0-F1
#
_entry.id   AF-A0A418CCV0-F1
#
_cell.length_a   1.000
_cell.length_b   1.000
_cell.length_c   1.000
_cell.angle_alpha   90.00
_cell.angle_beta   90.00
_cell.angle_gamma   90.00
#
_symmetry.space_group_name_H-M   'P 1'
#
loop_
_entity.id
_entity.type
_entity.pdbx_description
1 polymer ?
#
loop_
_entity_poly.entity_id
_entity_poly.type
_entity_poly.pdbx_seq_one_letter_code
_entity_poly.pdbx_strand_id
1 'polypeptide(L)'
;HVVRANDQNAVETLLIADSLFRSQDVQTRRKYVTLVEKVRENGGVVRVFSSLHVSGEKLGQLSGVAAILRMPLPDLDDEGDASDEDNDDAAALVATTDSSVVELDDLEYI
;
A
#
# COMPACT_ATOMS: atom_id res chain seq x y z
N HIS A 1 -12.44 -0.71 3.37
CA HIS A 1 -12.56 -2.19 3.28
C HIS A 1 -11.31 -2.89 2.74
N VAL A 2 -10.84 -2.63 1.51
CA VAL A 2 -9.72 -3.39 0.90
C VAL A 2 -8.41 -3.28 1.70
N VAL A 3 -8.09 -2.09 2.22
CA VAL A 3 -6.89 -1.87 3.06
C VAL A 3 -6.95 -2.76 4.31
N ARG A 4 -8.08 -2.76 5.02
CA ARG A 4 -8.30 -3.61 6.21
C ARG A 4 -8.16 -5.10 5.91
N ALA A 5 -8.71 -5.55 4.78
CA ALA A 5 -8.57 -6.94 4.36
C ALA A 5 -7.11 -7.32 4.04
N ASN A 6 -6.32 -6.38 3.52
CA ASN A 6 -4.90 -6.57 3.31
C ASN A 6 -4.12 -6.64 4.64
N ASP A 7 -4.47 -5.82 5.62
CA ASP A 7 -3.80 -5.82 6.94
C ASP A 7 -4.02 -7.15 7.70
N GLN A 8 -5.11 -7.86 7.41
CA GLN A 8 -5.38 -9.21 7.93
C GLN A 8 -4.86 -10.34 7.02
N ASN A 9 -4.09 -10.02 5.98
CA ASN A 9 -3.55 -10.97 5.00
C ASN A 9 -4.64 -11.88 4.37
N ALA A 10 -5.86 -11.38 4.25
CA ALA A 10 -6.99 -12.15 3.74
C ALA A 10 -7.16 -12.03 2.22
N VAL A 11 -6.45 -11.11 1.57
CA VAL A 11 -6.59 -10.85 0.12
C VAL A 11 -5.98 -11.98 -0.70
N GLU A 12 -6.81 -12.65 -1.49
CA GLU A 12 -6.37 -13.61 -2.50
C GLU A 12 -5.96 -12.92 -3.79
N THR A 13 -6.91 -12.15 -4.34
CA THR A 13 -6.77 -11.48 -5.63
C THR A 13 -7.22 -10.04 -5.51
N LEU A 14 -6.34 -9.09 -5.78
CA LEU A 14 -6.64 -7.66 -5.88
C LEU A 14 -6.99 -7.30 -7.33
N LEU A 15 -8.12 -6.61 -7.51
CA LEU A 15 -8.61 -6.09 -8.77
C LEU A 15 -8.48 -4.56 -8.71
N ILE A 16 -7.76 -3.96 -9.65
CA ILE A 16 -7.57 -2.51 -9.69
C ILE A 16 -7.73 -1.95 -11.09
N ALA A 17 -8.44 -0.83 -11.22
CA ALA A 17 -8.56 -0.08 -12.45
C ALA A 17 -7.30 0.77 -12.70
N ASP A 18 -6.79 0.77 -13.93
CA ASP A 18 -5.62 1.56 -14.31
C ASP A 18 -5.84 3.09 -14.25
N SER A 19 -7.10 3.53 -14.22
CA SER A 19 -7.49 4.93 -13.98
C SER A 19 -7.01 5.44 -12.62
N LEU A 20 -6.97 4.59 -11.58
CA LEU A 20 -6.52 4.97 -10.23
C LEU A 20 -5.02 5.30 -10.19
N PHE A 21 -4.22 4.66 -11.05
CA PHE A 21 -2.80 4.99 -11.20
C PHE A 21 -2.56 6.29 -11.99
N ARG A 22 -3.55 6.72 -12.80
CA ARG A 22 -3.51 7.97 -13.57
C ARG A 22 -4.20 9.13 -12.85
N SER A 23 -4.62 8.95 -11.60
CA SER A 23 -5.24 10.00 -10.79
C SER A 23 -4.32 11.23 -10.67
N GLN A 24 -4.90 12.43 -10.67
CA GLN A 24 -4.13 13.68 -10.59
C GLN A 24 -3.52 13.89 -9.20
N ASP A 25 -4.15 13.34 -8.17
CA ASP A 25 -3.64 13.37 -6.81
C ASP A 25 -2.49 12.38 -6.61
N VAL A 26 -1.35 12.91 -6.19
CA VAL A 26 -0.12 12.15 -5.94
C VAL A 26 -0.27 11.26 -4.70
N GLN A 27 -0.99 11.72 -3.67
CA GLN A 27 -1.20 10.96 -2.44
C GLN A 27 -2.01 9.70 -2.72
N THR A 28 -3.14 9.85 -3.41
CA THR A 28 -3.98 8.72 -3.87
C THR A 28 -3.17 7.73 -4.72
N ARG A 29 -2.35 8.21 -5.65
CA ARG A 29 -1.52 7.33 -6.49
C ARG A 29 -0.54 6.50 -5.66
N ARG A 30 0.15 7.13 -4.70
CA ARG A 30 1.08 6.45 -3.79
C ARG A 30 0.36 5.40 -2.95
N LYS A 31 -0.81 5.73 -2.38
CA LYS A 31 -1.63 4.81 -1.58
C LYS A 31 -1.92 3.50 -2.32
N TYR A 32 -2.36 3.59 -3.57
CA TYR A 32 -2.67 2.39 -4.37
C TYR A 32 -1.44 1.63 -4.84
N VAL A 33 -0.33 2.31 -5.13
CA VAL A 33 0.94 1.65 -5.47
C VAL A 33 1.45 0.84 -4.26
N THR A 34 1.49 1.46 -3.08
CA THR A 34 1.89 0.78 -1.83
C THR A 34 0.95 -0.38 -1.48
N LEU A 35 -0.36 -0.23 -1.71
CA LEU A 35 -1.31 -1.34 -1.51
C LEU A 35 -1.00 -2.54 -2.43
N VAL A 36 -0.69 -2.28 -3.70
CA VAL A 36 -0.33 -3.32 -4.67
C VAL A 36 0.96 -4.04 -4.28
N GLU A 37 1.95 -3.30 -3.75
CA GLU A 37 3.19 -3.86 -3.22
C GLU A 37 2.92 -4.77 -2.01
N LYS A 38 2.17 -4.27 -1.01
CA LYS A 38 1.80 -5.06 0.18
C LYS A 38 1.05 -6.35 -0.19
N VAL A 39 0.08 -6.29 -1.10
CA VAL A 39 -0.65 -7.49 -1.52
C VAL A 39 0.27 -8.51 -2.18
N ARG A 40 1.27 -8.07 -2.96
CA ARG A 40 2.26 -8.97 -3.56
C ARG A 40 3.19 -9.58 -2.52
N GLU A 41 3.64 -8.80 -1.54
CA GLU A 41 4.44 -9.30 -0.41
C GLU A 41 3.70 -10.35 0.41
N ASN A 42 2.39 -10.15 0.61
CA ASN A 42 1.50 -11.08 1.27
C ASN A 42 1.16 -12.33 0.41
N GLY A 43 1.72 -12.44 -0.79
CA GLY A 43 1.50 -13.58 -1.69
C GLY A 43 0.13 -13.60 -2.37
N GLY A 44 -0.53 -12.45 -2.46
CA GLY A 44 -1.76 -12.24 -3.23
C GLY A 44 -1.48 -11.95 -4.71
N VAL A 45 -2.48 -12.20 -5.56
CA VAL A 45 -2.40 -11.97 -7.00
C VAL A 45 -2.98 -10.59 -7.34
N VAL A 46 -2.27 -9.78 -8.13
CA VAL A 46 -2.77 -8.47 -8.56
C VAL A 46 -3.19 -8.52 -10.03
N ARG A 47 -4.40 -8.04 -10.32
CA ARG A 47 -4.97 -7.93 -11.67
C ARG A 47 -5.35 -6.49 -11.96
N VAL A 48 -4.73 -5.94 -13.01
CA VAL A 48 -4.99 -4.58 -13.47
C VAL A 48 -5.97 -4.62 -14.64
N PHE A 49 -7.05 -3.85 -14.55
CA PHE A 49 -8.07 -3.71 -15.59
C PHE A 49 -7.95 -2.35 -16.28
N SER A 50 -8.00 -2.35 -17.61
CA SER A 50 -8.09 -1.12 -18.38
C SER A 50 -9.47 -0.49 -18.21
N SER A 51 -9.52 0.76 -17.79
CA SER A 51 -10.76 1.55 -17.68
C SER A 51 -11.44 1.75 -19.04
N LEU A 52 -10.75 1.49 -20.15
CA LEU A 52 -11.29 1.55 -21.52
C LEU A 52 -11.93 0.23 -21.97
N HIS A 53 -11.94 -0.80 -21.12
CA HIS A 53 -12.60 -2.06 -21.40
C HIS A 53 -13.83 -2.23 -20.51
N VAL A 54 -14.82 -2.99 -20.97
CA VAL A 54 -16.10 -3.23 -20.28
C VAL A 54 -15.90 -3.75 -18.85
N SER A 55 -14.86 -4.55 -18.62
CA SER A 55 -14.52 -5.03 -17.28
C SER A 55 -13.95 -3.94 -16.35
N GLY A 56 -13.16 -3.01 -16.88
CA GLY A 56 -12.68 -1.86 -16.11
C GLY A 56 -13.76 -0.82 -15.86
N GLU A 57 -14.70 -0.63 -16.79
CA GLU A 57 -15.87 0.23 -16.58
C GLU A 57 -16.75 -0.29 -15.44
N LYS A 58 -17.05 -1.59 -15.44
CA LYS A 58 -17.80 -2.25 -14.35
C LYS A 58 -17.07 -2.15 -13.02
N LEU A 59 -15.75 -2.34 -13.00
CA LEU A 59 -14.96 -2.17 -11.79
C LEU A 59 -14.96 -0.72 -11.30
N GLY A 60 -14.96 0.26 -12.22
CA GLY A 60 -15.08 1.68 -11.91
C GLY A 60 -16.40 2.04 -11.22
N GLN A 61 -17.51 1.37 -11.57
CA GLN A 61 -18.80 1.52 -10.87
C GLN A 61 -18.74 1.04 -9.41
N LEU A 62 -17.75 0.19 -9.08
CA LEU A 62 -17.46 -0.29 -7.72
C LEU A 62 -16.24 0.41 -7.13
N SER A 63 -16.09 1.74 -7.33
CA SER A 63 -14.96 2.59 -6.92
C SER A 63 -13.63 2.39 -7.66
N GLY A 64 -13.50 1.36 -8.50
CA GLY A 64 -12.28 1.05 -9.24
C GLY A 64 -11.28 0.16 -8.51
N VAL A 65 -11.56 -0.22 -7.25
CA VAL A 65 -10.74 -1.15 -6.46
C VAL A 65 -11.61 -2.20 -5.78
N ALA A 66 -11.22 -3.47 -5.90
CA ALA A 66 -11.92 -4.58 -5.26
C ALA A 66 -10.95 -5.70 -4.92
N ALA A 67 -11.32 -6.57 -3.99
CA ALA A 67 -10.52 -7.73 -3.60
C ALA A 67 -11.38 -8.97 -3.43
N ILE A 68 -10.84 -10.12 -3.83
CA ILE A 68 -11.36 -11.44 -3.52
C ILE A 68 -10.59 -11.96 -2.30
N LEU A 69 -11.29 -12.46 -1.30
CA LEU A 69 -10.72 -12.89 -0.03
C LEU A 69 -10.62 -14.42 0.04
N ARG A 70 -9.57 -14.93 0.70
CA ARG A 70 -9.35 -16.37 0.95
C ARG A 70 -10.21 -16.91 2.09
N MET A 71 -10.63 -16.03 3.00
CA MET A 71 -11.40 -16.35 4.20
C MET A 71 -12.50 -15.29 4.39
N PRO A 72 -13.70 -15.67 4.88
CA PRO A 72 -14.71 -14.70 5.28
C PRO A 72 -14.19 -13.82 6.42
N LEU A 73 -14.39 -12.50 6.31
CA LEU A 73 -14.05 -11.52 7.32
C LEU A 73 -15.33 -10.79 7.77
N PRO A 74 -15.95 -11.20 8.89
CA PRO A 74 -17.26 -10.70 9.31
C PRO A 74 -17.24 -9.22 9.74
N ASP A 75 -16.10 -8.68 10.17
CA ASP A 75 -15.97 -7.31 10.70
C ASP A 75 -15.62 -6.25 9.62
N LEU A 76 -15.69 -6.61 8.33
CA LEU A 76 -15.39 -5.67 7.24
C LEU A 76 -16.52 -4.67 6.97
N ASP A 77 -17.76 -5.04 7.27
CA ASP A 77 -18.95 -4.27 6.89
C ASP A 77 -19.46 -3.33 8.01
N ASP A 78 -18.95 -3.47 9.24
CA ASP A 78 -19.51 -2.85 10.45
C ASP A 78 -18.87 -1.50 10.87
N GLU A 79 -17.84 -1.02 10.18
CA GLU A 79 -17.21 0.26 10.53
C GLU A 79 -17.43 1.32 9.44
N GLY A 80 -18.34 2.26 9.75
CA GLY A 80 -18.59 3.44 8.95
C GLY A 80 -17.34 4.30 8.79
N ASP A 81 -17.12 4.75 7.55
CA ASP A 81 -16.23 5.84 7.09
C ASP A 81 -15.29 6.43 8.15
N ALA A 82 -14.30 5.64 8.58
CA ALA A 82 -13.15 6.18 9.29
C ALA A 82 -12.37 7.01 8.28
N SER A 83 -12.58 8.32 8.33
CA SER A 83 -11.86 9.34 7.57
C SER A 83 -10.37 9.04 7.59
N ASP A 84 -9.77 8.96 6.40
CA ASP A 84 -8.34 8.80 6.16
C ASP A 84 -7.55 9.81 7.03
N GLU A 85 -6.95 9.35 8.14
CA GLU A 85 -5.96 10.14 8.87
C GLU A 85 -4.67 10.15 8.05
N ASP A 86 -4.29 11.35 7.62
CA ASP A 86 -3.07 11.68 6.91
C ASP A 86 -1.85 11.08 7.61
N ASN A 87 -1.29 10.00 7.05
CA ASN A 87 0.02 9.52 7.45
C ASN A 87 1.11 10.32 6.72
N ASP A 88 1.26 11.58 7.12
CA ASP A 88 2.50 12.35 7.00
C ASP A 88 3.41 11.94 8.17
N ASP A 89 4.26 10.91 7.98
CA ASP A 89 5.70 10.92 8.36
C ASP A 89 6.33 9.53 8.42
N ALA A 90 7.33 9.32 7.58
CA ALA A 90 8.50 8.49 7.91
C ALA A 90 9.74 9.06 7.21
N ALA A 91 9.98 10.36 7.41
CA ALA A 91 11.23 11.02 7.03
C ALA A 91 11.73 11.94 8.16
N ALA A 92 11.85 11.43 9.39
CA ALA A 92 12.63 12.07 10.44
C ALA A 92 13.03 11.08 11.55
N LEU A 93 14.22 11.34 12.14
CA LEU A 93 14.88 10.67 13.28
C LEU A 93 15.75 9.46 12.85
N VAL A 94 17.09 9.50 12.89
CA VAL A 94 17.90 9.81 14.08
C VAL A 94 19.25 10.45 13.68
N ALA A 95 19.48 11.69 14.11
CA ALA A 95 20.81 12.25 14.31
C ALA A 95 20.96 12.53 15.82
N THR A 96 21.73 11.70 16.52
CA THR A 96 22.36 12.06 17.79
C THR A 96 23.75 11.46 17.81
N THR A 97 24.73 12.35 17.80
CA THR A 97 26.15 12.12 17.91
C THR A 97 26.55 11.89 19.38
N ASP A 98 27.62 11.13 19.54
CA ASP A 98 28.60 11.07 20.64
C ASP A 98 28.36 10.11 21.82
N SER A 99 29.20 9.07 21.88
CA SER A 99 30.02 8.75 23.06
C SER A 99 30.94 7.55 22.76
N SER A 100 32.11 7.81 22.18
CA SER A 100 33.40 7.22 22.59
C SER A 100 34.49 7.60 21.59
N VAL A 101 35.25 8.64 21.94
CA VAL A 101 36.59 8.87 21.41
C VAL A 101 37.46 7.65 21.75
N VAL A 102 37.92 6.95 20.73
CA VAL A 102 39.23 6.28 20.72
C VAL A 102 39.86 6.57 19.36
N GLU A 103 40.71 7.60 19.34
CA GLU A 103 41.70 7.80 18.29
C GLU A 103 42.63 6.58 18.25
N LEU A 104 42.67 5.91 17.11
CA LEU A 104 43.87 5.24 16.64
C LEU A 104 44.03 5.66 15.18
N ASP A 105 44.70 6.81 15.04
CA ASP A 105 45.50 7.11 13.86
C ASP A 105 46.40 5.91 13.49
N ASP A 106 46.71 5.85 12.20
CA ASP A 106 47.68 4.95 11.58
C ASP A 106 47.26 3.48 11.44
N LEU A 107 46.71 3.15 10.27
CA LEU A 107 47.26 2.10 9.39
C LEU A 107 46.57 2.16 8.03
N GLU A 108 47.06 3.08 7.19
CA GLU A 108 47.10 2.83 5.76
C GLU A 108 48.12 1.72 5.53
N TYR A 109 47.68 0.51 5.14
CA TYR A 109 48.58 -0.46 4.51
C TYR A 109 47.84 -1.51 3.66
N ILE A 110 47.90 -1.26 2.34
CA ILE A 110 47.74 -2.15 1.16
C ILE A 110 46.34 -2.65 0.82
#